data_AF-A0A963GX65-F1
#
_entry.id   AF-A0A963GX65-F1
#
_cell.length_a   1.000
_cell.length_b   1.000
_cell.length_c   1.000
_cell.angle_alpha   90.00
_cell.angle_beta   90.00
_cell.angle_gamma   90.00
#
_symmetry.space_group_name_H-M   'P 1'
#
loop_
_entity.id
_entity.type
_entity.pdbx_description
1 polymer ?
#
loop_
_entity_poly.entity_id
_entity_poly.type
_entity_poly.pdbx_seq_one_letter_code
_entity_poly.pdbx_strand_id
1 'polypeptide(L)'
;MTIAAATQPSAIFSTLPLLALLLFVIAVFRWNRRSKAVTKRQLDQLEQQLKLIRNEILLVTTNAVPGERTVRTIGYVEALSETEAASDWEYRLAEKQALLDLARQGLAMGANAIVGLRKINAHYDQAGSQWRVSRVTYQGTAVVVNQKVPSAEAAA
;
A
#
# COMPACT_ATOMS: atom_id res chain seq x y z
N MET A 1 12.20 -64.41 42.85
CA MET A 1 12.98 -63.76 41.77
C MET A 1 12.01 -62.96 40.93
N THR A 2 12.08 -61.63 40.97
CA THR A 2 11.17 -60.71 40.28
C THR A 2 11.80 -60.23 38.97
N ILE A 3 11.16 -60.54 37.84
CA ILE A 3 11.59 -60.08 36.52
C ILE A 3 11.04 -58.66 36.34
N ALA A 4 11.92 -57.66 36.42
CA ALA A 4 11.58 -56.28 36.10
C ALA A 4 11.45 -56.15 34.57
N ALA A 5 10.22 -56.03 34.08
CA ALA A 5 9.96 -55.72 32.68
C ALA A 5 10.25 -54.23 32.43
N ALA A 6 11.42 -53.94 31.84
CA ALA A 6 11.73 -52.61 31.35
C ALA A 6 10.82 -52.28 30.15
N THR A 7 9.75 -51.53 30.41
CA THR A 7 8.88 -51.00 29.35
C THR A 7 9.65 -49.93 28.60
N GLN A 8 10.16 -50.27 27.42
CA GLN A 8 10.87 -49.29 26.59
C GLN A 8 9.86 -48.24 26.07
N PRO A 9 10.06 -46.94 26.33
CA PRO A 9 9.20 -45.91 25.76
C PRO A 9 9.43 -45.89 24.25
N SER A 10 8.42 -46.32 23.49
CA SER A 10 8.49 -46.40 22.03
C SER A 10 8.77 -45.02 21.44
N ALA A 11 9.80 -44.91 20.58
CA ALA A 11 10.27 -43.71 19.88
C ALA A 11 9.21 -42.96 19.04
N ILE A 12 7.99 -43.50 18.98
CA ILE A 12 6.83 -42.94 18.28
C ILE A 12 6.27 -41.72 19.04
N PHE A 13 6.30 -41.73 20.37
CA PHE A 13 5.78 -40.62 21.18
C PHE A 13 6.68 -39.38 21.16
N SER A 14 7.98 -39.52 20.90
CA SER A 14 8.91 -38.38 20.80
C SER A 14 8.94 -37.73 19.42
N THR A 15 8.63 -38.48 18.36
CA THR A 15 8.66 -37.99 16.97
C THR A 15 7.37 -37.29 16.55
N LEU A 16 6.22 -37.68 17.12
CA LEU A 16 4.92 -37.04 16.90
C LEU A 16 4.90 -35.51 17.18
N PRO A 17 5.38 -35.00 18.33
CA PRO A 17 5.37 -33.56 18.59
C PRO A 17 6.32 -32.79 17.66
N LEU A 18 7.46 -33.40 17.29
CA LEU A 18 8.42 -32.85 16.34
C LEU A 18 7.82 -32.71 14.94
N LEU A 19 7.08 -33.73 14.49
CA LEU A 19 6.38 -33.71 13.22
C LEU A 19 5.22 -32.71 13.22
N ALA A 20 4.47 -32.60 14.33
CA ALA A 20 3.42 -31.60 14.48
C ALA A 20 3.98 -30.16 14.44
N LEU A 21 5.11 -29.91 15.12
CA LEU A 21 5.80 -28.62 15.08
C LEU A 21 6.28 -28.29 13.65
N LEU A 22 6.86 -29.27 12.95
CA LEU A 22 7.29 -29.11 11.56
C LEU A 22 6.12 -28.73 10.65
N LEU A 23 5.00 -29.44 10.76
CA LEU A 23 3.80 -29.14 9.97
C LEU A 23 3.22 -27.77 10.30
N PHE A 24 3.22 -27.36 11.56
CA PHE A 24 2.80 -26.03 11.98
C PHE A 24 3.67 -24.93 11.36
N VAL A 25 5.00 -25.08 11.41
CA VAL A 25 5.94 -24.14 10.78
C VAL A 25 5.68 -24.03 9.27
N ILE A 26 5.48 -25.16 8.59
CA ILE A 26 5.18 -25.19 7.15
C ILE A 26 3.84 -24.51 6.85
N ALA A 27 2.81 -24.77 7.66
CA ALA A 27 1.48 -24.17 7.49
C ALA A 27 1.54 -22.64 7.64
N VAL A 28 2.17 -22.15 8.71
CA VAL A 28 2.38 -20.71 8.95
C VAL A 28 3.22 -20.09 7.82
N PHE A 29 4.28 -20.77 7.38
CA PHE A 29 5.12 -20.28 6.29
C PHE A 29 4.36 -20.19 4.96
N ARG A 30 3.55 -21.21 4.63
CA ARG A 30 2.71 -21.20 3.42
C ARG A 30 1.62 -20.13 3.48
N TRP A 31 1.00 -19.94 4.64
CA TRP A 31 0.03 -18.87 4.87
C TRP A 31 0.67 -17.49 4.67
N ASN A 32 1.82 -17.24 5.29
CA ASN A 32 2.59 -16.00 5.15
C ASN A 32 3.04 -15.75 3.70
N ARG A 33 3.41 -16.80 2.95
CA ARG A 33 3.71 -16.66 1.52
C ARG A 33 2.49 -16.31 0.68
N ARG A 34 1.33 -16.92 0.98
CA ARG A 34 0.08 -16.65 0.25
C ARG A 34 -0.44 -15.24 0.52
N SER A 35 -0.43 -14.79 1.78
CA SER A 35 -0.84 -13.42 2.12
C SER A 35 0.02 -12.38 1.39
N LYS A 36 1.36 -12.55 1.43
CA LYS A 36 2.29 -11.68 0.70
C LYS A 36 2.07 -11.70 -0.82
N ALA A 37 1.71 -12.85 -1.39
CA ALA A 37 1.46 -12.96 -2.83
C ALA A 37 0.18 -12.21 -3.26
N VAL A 38 -0.88 -12.24 -2.43
CA VAL A 38 -2.11 -11.49 -2.72
C VAL A 38 -1.83 -10.00 -2.69
N THR A 39 -1.15 -9.50 -1.65
CA THR A 39 -0.93 -8.06 -1.59
C THR A 39 0.08 -7.56 -2.61
N LYS A 40 1.08 -8.38 -2.96
CA LYS A 40 2.01 -8.01 -4.04
C LYS A 40 1.25 -7.73 -5.34
N ARG A 41 0.25 -8.56 -5.67
CA ARG A 41 -0.61 -8.34 -6.84
C ARG A 41 -1.42 -7.05 -6.74
N GLN A 42 -2.00 -6.76 -5.58
CA GLN A 42 -2.74 -5.51 -5.36
C GLN A 42 -1.85 -4.28 -5.51
N LEU A 43 -0.63 -4.34 -4.97
CA LEU A 43 0.36 -3.27 -5.09
C LEU A 43 0.81 -3.08 -6.54
N ASP A 44 1.02 -4.16 -7.28
CA ASP A 44 1.37 -4.12 -8.70
C ASP A 44 0.21 -3.52 -9.54
N GLN A 45 -1.04 -3.88 -9.23
CA GLN A 45 -2.24 -3.32 -9.87
C GLN A 45 -2.38 -1.81 -9.59
N LEU A 46 -2.23 -1.39 -8.33
CA LEU A 46 -2.27 0.03 -7.97
C LEU A 46 -1.14 0.81 -8.64
N GLU A 47 0.05 0.21 -8.77
CA GLU A 47 1.14 0.84 -9.48
C GLU A 47 0.86 1.01 -10.98
N GLN A 48 0.25 0.01 -11.62
CA GLN A 48 -0.19 0.11 -13.00
C GLN A 48 -1.25 1.20 -13.17
N GLN A 49 -2.23 1.27 -12.27
CA GLN A 49 -3.26 2.32 -12.29
C GLN A 49 -2.67 3.71 -12.09
N LEU A 50 -1.72 3.86 -11.16
CA LEU A 50 -0.99 5.12 -10.97
C LEU A 50 -0.17 5.51 -12.20
N LYS A 51 0.45 4.54 -12.89
CA LYS A 51 1.19 4.81 -14.14
C LYS A 51 0.26 5.29 -15.25
N LEU A 52 -0.95 4.73 -15.35
CA LEU A 52 -1.96 5.19 -16.32
C LEU A 52 -2.43 6.61 -15.99
N ILE A 53 -2.81 6.85 -14.74
CA ILE A 53 -3.32 8.16 -14.28
C ILE A 53 -2.24 9.25 -14.30
N ARG A 54 -0.96 8.89 -14.14
CA ARG A 54 0.16 9.85 -14.26
C ARG A 54 0.16 10.59 -15.60
N ASN A 55 -0.33 9.96 -16.66
CA ASN A 55 -0.41 10.60 -17.98
C ASN A 55 -1.56 11.62 -18.06
N GLU A 56 -2.54 11.54 -17.17
CA GLU A 56 -3.73 12.39 -17.15
C GLU A 56 -3.62 13.52 -16.12
N ILE A 57 -2.94 13.29 -15.00
CA ILE A 57 -2.79 14.28 -13.92
C ILE A 57 -1.37 14.34 -13.35
N LEU A 58 -0.82 15.55 -13.29
CA LEU A 58 0.49 15.83 -12.71
C LEU A 58 0.39 15.99 -11.19
N LEU A 59 1.03 15.09 -10.44
CA LEU A 59 1.13 15.17 -8.99
C LEU A 59 2.46 15.84 -8.60
N VAL A 60 2.40 16.98 -7.91
CA VAL A 60 3.58 17.81 -7.61
C VAL A 60 3.59 18.23 -6.13
N THR A 61 4.74 18.06 -5.48
CA THR A 61 4.94 18.43 -4.06
C THR A 61 5.15 19.94 -3.85
N THR A 62 5.66 20.65 -4.86
CA THR A 62 5.80 22.10 -4.84
C THR A 62 4.45 22.80 -5.02
N ASN A 63 4.31 24.02 -4.51
CA ASN A 63 3.07 24.80 -4.58
C ASN A 63 2.69 25.26 -6.00
N ALA A 64 3.54 25.02 -6.99
CA ALA A 64 3.32 25.31 -8.40
C ALA A 64 3.92 24.19 -9.25
N VAL A 65 3.41 24.04 -10.47
CA VAL A 65 3.97 23.10 -11.45
C VAL A 65 5.21 23.74 -12.10
N PRO A 66 6.40 23.11 -12.03
CA PRO A 66 7.61 23.66 -12.61
C PRO A 66 7.47 23.88 -14.13
N GLY A 67 7.84 25.06 -14.61
CA GLY A 67 7.83 25.39 -16.03
C GLY A 67 6.45 25.69 -16.64
N GLU A 68 5.38 25.61 -15.85
CA GLU A 68 4.01 25.81 -16.32
C GLU A 68 3.28 26.89 -15.53
N ARG A 69 2.35 27.60 -16.20
CA ARG A 69 1.51 28.60 -15.54
C ARG A 69 0.17 27.97 -15.13
N THR A 70 -0.15 28.09 -13.85
CA THR A 70 -1.49 27.76 -13.34
C THR A 70 -2.53 28.68 -13.97
N VAL A 71 -3.44 28.09 -14.74
CA VAL A 71 -4.57 28.78 -15.38
C VAL A 71 -5.66 29.03 -14.36
N ARG A 72 -5.98 28.01 -13.55
CA ARG A 72 -7.09 28.06 -12.60
C ARG A 72 -6.81 27.17 -11.40
N THR A 73 -7.16 27.65 -10.22
CA THR A 73 -7.24 26.82 -9.02
C THR A 73 -8.66 26.28 -8.89
N ILE A 74 -8.80 24.97 -8.75
CA ILE A 74 -10.11 24.32 -8.62
C ILE A 74 -10.49 24.21 -7.16
N GLY A 75 -9.61 23.66 -6.31
CA GLY A 75 -9.89 23.52 -4.90
C GLY A 75 -8.94 22.57 -4.17
N TYR A 76 -9.19 22.40 -2.87
CA TYR A 76 -8.46 21.46 -2.02
C TYR A 76 -8.96 20.03 -2.25
N VAL A 77 -8.03 19.07 -2.28
CA VAL A 77 -8.30 17.64 -2.39
C VAL A 77 -7.57 16.88 -1.30
N GLU A 78 -8.22 15.85 -0.76
CA GLU A 78 -7.69 15.01 0.30
C GLU A 78 -8.20 13.58 0.13
N ALA A 79 -7.29 12.61 0.26
CA ALA A 79 -7.60 11.20 0.19
C ALA A 79 -6.93 10.44 1.32
N LEU A 80 -7.72 9.61 2.00
CA LEU A 80 -7.30 8.74 3.09
C LEU A 80 -7.21 7.30 2.59
N SER A 81 -6.15 6.59 2.95
CA SER A 81 -6.04 5.17 2.66
C SER A 81 -7.07 4.35 3.43
N GLU A 82 -7.80 3.47 2.74
CA GLU A 82 -8.69 2.49 3.38
C GLU A 82 -7.89 1.42 4.16
N THR A 83 -6.69 1.10 3.67
CA THR A 83 -5.79 0.13 4.30
C THR A 83 -5.24 0.69 5.61
N GLU A 84 -5.52 0.01 6.72
CA GLU A 84 -4.81 0.20 7.99
C GLU A 84 -3.51 -0.60 7.95
N ALA A 85 -2.38 0.08 8.03
CA ALA A 85 -1.07 -0.54 7.93
C ALA A 85 -0.49 -0.83 9.31
N ALA A 86 -0.35 -2.12 9.63
CA ALA A 86 0.39 -2.63 10.79
C ALA A 86 1.83 -3.03 10.41
N SER A 87 2.15 -3.04 9.12
CA SER A 87 3.46 -3.45 8.58
C SER A 87 3.92 -2.57 7.41
N ASP A 88 5.23 -2.56 7.14
CA ASP A 88 5.84 -1.74 6.08
C ASP A 88 5.25 -2.00 4.68
N TRP A 89 4.84 -3.25 4.40
CA TRP A 89 4.27 -3.58 3.10
C TRP A 89 2.84 -3.06 2.96
N GLU A 90 2.04 -3.12 4.03
CA GLU A 90 0.69 -2.54 4.08
C GLU A 90 0.78 -1.03 3.98
N TYR A 91 1.81 -0.44 4.57
CA TYR A 91 2.05 1.00 4.49
C TYR A 91 2.30 1.45 3.04
N ARG A 92 3.09 0.69 2.27
CA ARG A 92 3.30 0.96 0.84
C ARG A 92 2.02 0.80 0.02
N LEU A 93 1.17 -0.15 0.39
CA LEU A 93 -0.14 -0.33 -0.25
C LEU A 93 -1.05 0.87 0.03
N ALA A 94 -1.17 1.24 1.31
CA ALA A 94 -1.95 2.37 1.79
C ALA A 94 -1.52 3.68 1.11
N GLU A 95 -0.21 3.91 0.97
CA GLU A 95 0.35 5.08 0.30
C GLU A 95 -0.06 5.17 -1.17
N LYS A 96 0.07 4.07 -1.92
CA LYS A 96 -0.33 4.02 -3.33
C LYS A 96 -1.84 4.16 -3.51
N GLN A 97 -2.62 3.57 -2.62
CA GLN A 97 -4.08 3.67 -2.64
C GLN A 97 -4.51 5.13 -2.44
N ALA A 98 -4.03 5.79 -1.39
CA ALA A 98 -4.35 7.20 -1.11
C ALA A 98 -3.93 8.13 -2.26
N LEU A 99 -2.76 7.91 -2.88
CA LEU A 99 -2.34 8.69 -4.05
C LEU A 99 -3.26 8.49 -5.26
N LEU A 100 -3.70 7.25 -5.50
CA LEU A 100 -4.58 6.94 -6.62
C LEU A 100 -5.95 7.58 -6.45
N ASP A 101 -6.50 7.52 -5.23
CA ASP A 101 -7.80 8.10 -4.92
C ASP A 101 -7.75 9.63 -4.96
N LEU A 102 -6.66 10.25 -4.51
CA LEU A 102 -6.43 11.68 -4.67
C LEU A 102 -6.40 12.10 -6.14
N ALA A 103 -5.69 11.33 -6.97
CA ALA A 103 -5.56 11.60 -8.39
C ALA A 103 -6.91 11.45 -9.12
N ARG A 104 -7.68 10.41 -8.79
CA ARG A 104 -9.06 10.22 -9.28
C ARG A 104 -9.98 11.36 -8.87
N GLN A 105 -9.88 11.82 -7.63
CA GLN A 105 -10.67 12.96 -7.15
C GLN A 105 -10.29 14.23 -7.90
N GLY A 106 -9.00 14.50 -8.11
CA GLY A 106 -8.54 15.62 -8.93
C GLY A 106 -9.07 15.58 -10.36
N LEU A 107 -8.99 14.42 -11.02
CA LEU A 107 -9.54 14.21 -12.36
C LEU A 107 -11.06 14.43 -12.41
N ALA A 108 -11.80 13.89 -11.43
CA ALA A 108 -13.24 14.07 -11.33
C ALA A 108 -13.64 15.54 -11.15
N MET A 109 -12.78 16.36 -10.54
CA MET A 109 -12.94 17.81 -10.42
C MET A 109 -12.51 18.59 -11.67
N GLY A 110 -11.99 17.91 -12.70
CA GLY A 110 -11.48 18.52 -13.94
C GLY A 110 -10.07 19.11 -13.81
N ALA A 111 -9.30 18.68 -12.81
CA ALA A 111 -7.91 19.08 -12.63
C ALA A 111 -6.99 18.28 -13.56
N ASN A 112 -5.94 18.92 -14.06
CA ASN A 112 -4.85 18.23 -14.76
C ASN A 112 -3.52 18.28 -13.97
N ALA A 113 -3.52 18.92 -12.80
CA ALA A 113 -2.44 18.84 -11.84
C ALA A 113 -2.95 18.99 -10.39
N ILE A 114 -2.23 18.39 -9.45
CA ILE A 114 -2.37 18.62 -8.01
C ILE A 114 -1.02 19.12 -7.51
N VAL A 115 -1.03 20.33 -6.94
CA VAL A 115 0.17 21.00 -6.40
C VAL A 115 0.14 21.01 -4.88
N GLY A 116 1.31 21.25 -4.28
CA GLY A 116 1.47 21.31 -2.83
C GLY A 116 1.17 19.98 -2.15
N LEU A 117 1.43 18.86 -2.84
CA LEU A 117 1.16 17.52 -2.34
C LEU A 117 1.90 17.27 -1.02
N ARG A 118 1.16 16.95 0.03
CA ARG A 118 1.69 16.61 1.35
C ARG A 118 1.13 15.29 1.82
N LYS A 119 2.00 14.56 2.53
CA LYS A 119 1.67 13.31 3.21
C LYS A 119 1.46 13.58 4.69
N ILE A 120 0.37 13.09 5.24
CA ILE A 120 0.09 13.05 6.67
C ILE A 120 -0.03 11.59 7.07
N ASN A 121 0.62 11.22 8.18
CA ASN A 121 0.52 9.88 8.75
C ASN A 121 -0.22 9.97 10.09
N ALA A 122 -1.35 9.28 10.20
CA ALA A 122 -2.03 9.09 11.47
C ALA A 122 -1.62 7.73 12.05
N HIS A 123 -1.12 7.72 13.28
CA HIS A 123 -0.84 6.49 14.01
C HIS A 123 -1.80 6.41 15.19
N TYR A 124 -2.49 5.28 15.35
CA TYR A 124 -3.43 5.07 16.44
C TYR A 124 -3.46 3.60 16.84
N ASP A 125 -3.95 3.34 18.04
CA ASP A 125 -4.14 1.98 18.53
C ASP A 125 -5.42 1.41 17.91
N GLN A 126 -5.33 0.22 17.33
CA GLN A 126 -6.48 -0.42 16.70
C GLN A 126 -7.56 -0.70 17.76
N ALA A 127 -8.83 -0.43 17.45
CA ALA A 127 -9.91 -0.67 18.40
C ALA A 127 -9.92 -2.16 18.84
N GLY A 128 -9.76 -2.38 20.15
CA GLY A 128 -9.70 -3.74 20.73
C GLY A 128 -8.34 -4.43 20.69
N SER A 129 -7.28 -3.75 20.25
CA SER A 129 -5.91 -4.27 20.23
C SER A 129 -4.89 -3.18 20.60
N GLN A 130 -3.87 -3.52 21.39
CA GLN A 130 -2.77 -2.58 21.69
C GLN A 130 -1.78 -2.42 20.51
N TRP A 131 -2.10 -3.00 19.35
CA TRP A 131 -1.25 -2.91 18.17
C TRP A 131 -1.45 -1.54 17.52
N ARG A 132 -0.34 -0.82 17.32
CA ARG A 132 -0.33 0.47 16.62
C ARG A 132 -0.49 0.22 15.13
N VAL A 133 -1.51 0.83 14.55
CA VAL A 133 -1.74 0.88 13.10
C VAL A 133 -1.52 2.29 12.58
N SER A 134 -1.23 2.39 11.30
CA SER A 134 -1.06 3.66 10.60
C SER A 134 -2.02 3.78 9.42
N ARG A 135 -2.55 4.99 9.22
CA ARG A 135 -3.22 5.37 7.96
C ARG A 135 -2.46 6.51 7.30
N VAL A 136 -2.47 6.48 5.97
CA VAL A 136 -1.81 7.50 5.14
C VAL A 136 -2.88 8.39 4.53
N THR A 137 -2.73 9.69 4.73
CA THR A 137 -3.53 10.71 4.08
C THR A 137 -2.65 11.52 3.15
N TYR A 138 -3.10 11.74 1.92
CA TYR A 138 -2.52 12.74 1.04
C TYR A 138 -3.48 13.91 0.86
N GLN A 139 -2.90 15.10 0.82
CA GLN A 139 -3.62 16.34 0.59
C GLN A 139 -2.89 17.20 -0.43
N GLY A 140 -3.63 18.03 -1.16
CA GLY A 140 -3.06 18.96 -2.13
C GLY A 140 -4.11 19.92 -2.67
N THR A 141 -3.70 20.74 -3.63
CA THR A 141 -4.60 21.66 -4.33
C THR A 141 -4.72 21.24 -5.78
N ALA A 142 -5.94 20.91 -6.20
CA ALA A 142 -6.29 20.62 -7.57
C ALA A 142 -6.28 21.92 -8.41
N VAL A 143 -5.52 21.90 -9.50
CA VAL A 143 -5.33 23.04 -10.39
C VAL A 143 -5.39 22.62 -11.86
N VAL A 144 -5.69 23.60 -12.71
CA VAL A 144 -5.55 23.50 -14.16
C VAL A 144 -4.29 24.27 -14.57
N VAL A 145 -3.35 23.59 -15.21
CA VAL A 145 -2.17 24.20 -15.83
C VAL A 145 -2.29 24.20 -17.35
N ASN A 146 -1.68 25.20 -17.98
CA ASN A 146 -1.72 25.33 -19.43
C ASN A 146 -0.65 24.42 -20.06
N GLN A 147 -0.90 23.10 -20.10
CA GLN A 147 0.07 22.18 -20.70
C GLN A 147 0.41 22.66 -22.12
N LYS A 148 1.67 23.06 -22.36
CA LYS A 148 2.24 22.88 -23.70
C LYS A 148 2.30 21.37 -23.88
N VAL A 149 1.28 20.81 -24.50
CA VAL A 149 1.23 19.39 -24.85
C VAL A 149 2.60 19.02 -25.42
N PRO A 150 3.35 18.05 -24.86
CA PRO A 150 4.39 17.39 -25.61
C PRO A 150 3.62 16.52 -26.62
N SER A 151 3.09 17.17 -27.66
CA SER A 151 2.55 16.49 -28.82
C SER A 151 3.71 15.64 -29.34
N ALA A 152 3.45 14.36 -29.59
CA ALA A 152 4.41 13.37 -30.06
C ALA A 152 4.93 13.64 -31.49
N GLU A 153 4.98 14.91 -31.89
CA GLU A 153 5.27 15.43 -33.23
C GLU A 153 6.69 16.00 -33.34
N ALA A 154 7.47 15.99 -32.25
CA ALA A 154 8.87 16.44 -32.25
C ALA A 154 9.90 15.30 -32.43
N ALA A 155 9.45 14.13 -32.92
CA ALA A 155 10.29 12.98 -33.21
C ALA A 155 10.09 12.47 -34.65
N ALA A 156 10.04 13.40 -35.60
CA ALA A 156 10.17 13.13 -37.03
C ALA A 156 11.42 13.84 -37.58
#